data_AF-A0AAI9R7L1-F1
#
_entry.id   AF-A0AAI9R7L1-F1
#
_cell.length_a   1.000
_cell.length_b   1.000
_cell.length_c   1.000
_cell.angle_alpha   90.00
_cell.angle_beta   90.00
_cell.angle_gamma   90.00
#
_symmetry.space_group_name_H-M   'P 1'
#
loop_
_entity.id
_entity.type
_entity.pdbx_description
1 polymer ?
#
loop_
_entity_poly.entity_id
_entity_poly.type
_entity_poly.pdbx_seq_one_letter_code
_entity_poly.pdbx_strand_id
1 'polypeptide(L)'
;LGIQGHDSSREEVEAFRDKTPYDGCITNSNCADRPGNPHSWTYIDDLNAKTSGDWELPGTPFAALLQPDGIVAWNPQQSGNHPEGEEMEGALLRLVGGS
;
A
#
# COMPACT_ATOMS: atom_id res chain seq x y z
N LEU A 1 -4.69 1.75 13.10
CA LEU A 1 -5.92 2.46 12.68
C LEU A 1 -7.16 2.08 13.52
N GLY A 2 -7.25 0.87 14.11
CA GLY A 2 -8.20 0.58 15.20
C GLY A 2 -9.67 0.84 14.88
N ILE A 3 -10.05 0.70 13.61
CA ILE A 3 -11.41 1.01 13.15
C ILE A 3 -12.28 -0.21 13.49
N GLN A 4 -13.31 0.01 14.31
CA GLN A 4 -14.22 -1.04 14.73
C GLN A 4 -14.91 -1.68 13.51
N GLY A 5 -14.82 -3.01 13.38
CA GLY A 5 -15.37 -3.76 12.24
C GLY A 5 -14.43 -3.89 11.04
N HIS A 6 -13.17 -3.46 11.18
CA HIS A 6 -12.12 -3.61 10.18
C HIS A 6 -10.95 -4.43 10.77
N ASP A 7 -11.29 -5.60 11.30
CA ASP A 7 -10.30 -6.56 11.76
C ASP A 7 -9.76 -7.33 10.57
N SER A 8 -8.44 -7.29 10.39
CA SER A 8 -7.73 -8.01 9.34
C SER A 8 -7.09 -9.29 9.88
N SER A 9 -6.85 -10.25 9.01
CA SER A 9 -6.19 -11.52 9.34
C SER A 9 -5.14 -11.87 8.29
N ARG A 10 -4.22 -12.77 8.63
CA ARG A 10 -3.23 -13.23 7.64
C ARG A 10 -3.92 -13.93 6.47
N GLU A 11 -4.94 -14.72 6.76
CA GLU A 11 -5.73 -15.46 5.77
C GLU A 11 -6.45 -14.49 4.81
N GLU A 12 -7.00 -13.40 5.33
CA GLU A 12 -7.61 -12.34 4.50
C GLU A 12 -6.57 -11.66 3.61
N VAL A 13 -5.40 -11.31 4.15
CA VAL A 13 -4.31 -10.65 3.41
C VAL A 13 -3.80 -11.53 2.28
N GLU A 14 -3.60 -12.83 2.55
CA GLU A 14 -3.20 -13.82 1.55
C GLU A 14 -4.28 -13.97 0.47
N ALA A 15 -5.55 -14.07 0.86
CA ALA A 15 -6.66 -14.18 -0.07
C ALA A 15 -6.85 -12.93 -0.93
N PHE A 16 -6.65 -11.74 -0.36
CA PHE A 16 -6.64 -10.49 -1.11
C PHE A 16 -5.52 -10.50 -2.14
N ARG A 17 -4.28 -10.83 -1.75
CA ARG A 17 -3.13 -10.89 -2.68
C ARG A 17 -3.38 -11.89 -3.82
N ASP A 18 -3.75 -13.11 -3.48
CA ASP A 18 -3.81 -14.24 -4.41
C ASP A 18 -5.15 -14.35 -5.16
N LYS A 19 -6.14 -13.52 -4.78
CA LYS A 19 -7.50 -13.53 -5.32
C LYS A 19 -8.17 -14.89 -5.13
N THR A 20 -8.08 -15.43 -3.92
CA THR A 20 -8.69 -16.70 -3.53
C THR A 20 -9.96 -16.48 -2.67
N PRO A 21 -10.79 -17.51 -2.47
CA PRO A 21 -12.00 -17.37 -1.66
C PRO A 21 -11.71 -17.00 -0.21
N TYR A 22 -12.30 -15.88 0.26
CA TYR A 22 -12.34 -15.46 1.65
C TYR A 22 -13.44 -14.41 1.83
N ASP A 23 -14.39 -14.64 2.72
CA ASP A 23 -15.48 -13.70 3.00
C ASP A 23 -15.02 -12.68 4.05
N GLY A 24 -15.04 -11.40 3.68
CA GLY A 24 -14.55 -10.31 4.54
C GLY A 24 -13.55 -9.37 3.88
N CYS A 25 -13.34 -9.49 2.56
CA CYS A 25 -12.34 -8.69 1.84
C CYS A 25 -12.66 -7.19 1.84
N ILE A 26 -13.91 -6.85 1.51
CA ILE A 26 -14.46 -5.50 1.65
C ILE A 26 -15.75 -5.66 2.43
N THR A 27 -15.66 -5.51 3.75
CA THR A 27 -16.76 -5.72 4.70
C THR A 27 -17.27 -7.16 4.66
N ASN A 28 -18.13 -7.50 3.69
CA ASN A 28 -18.75 -8.82 3.54
C ASN A 28 -18.50 -9.45 2.15
N SER A 29 -17.68 -8.84 1.30
CA SER A 29 -17.40 -9.38 -0.03
C SER A 29 -16.39 -10.52 0.01
N ASN A 30 -16.41 -11.37 -1.02
CA ASN A 30 -15.42 -12.41 -1.20
C ASN A 30 -14.16 -11.85 -1.91
N CYS A 31 -12.97 -12.20 -1.44
CA CYS A 31 -11.71 -11.78 -2.08
C CYS A 31 -11.54 -12.29 -3.52
N ALA A 32 -12.17 -13.41 -3.88
CA ALA A 32 -12.14 -13.91 -5.25
C ALA A 32 -12.89 -12.99 -6.24
N ASP A 33 -13.85 -12.22 -5.74
CA ASP A 33 -14.72 -11.35 -6.56
C ASP A 33 -14.15 -9.95 -6.77
N ARG A 34 -13.04 -9.60 -6.10
CA ARG A 34 -12.42 -8.28 -6.27
C ARG A 34 -11.98 -8.05 -7.73
N PRO A 35 -12.01 -6.81 -8.24
CA PRO A 35 -11.50 -6.52 -9.58
C PRO A 35 -9.98 -6.72 -9.66
N GLY A 36 -9.48 -6.80 -10.90
CA GLY A 36 -8.06 -6.94 -11.19
C GLY A 36 -7.53 -8.38 -11.07
N ASN A 37 -6.22 -8.52 -11.22
CA ASN A 37 -5.51 -9.79 -11.17
C ASN A 37 -4.92 -10.06 -9.77
N PRO A 38 -4.57 -11.31 -9.46
CA PRO A 38 -3.66 -11.63 -8.36
C PRO A 38 -2.40 -10.78 -8.42
N HIS A 39 -1.86 -10.43 -7.27
CA HIS A 39 -0.71 -9.56 -7.13
C HIS A 39 0.59 -10.38 -7.09
N SER A 40 1.55 -10.05 -7.97
CA SER A 40 2.87 -10.69 -8.02
C SER A 40 3.94 -10.04 -7.13
N TRP A 41 3.54 -9.03 -6.35
CA TRP A 41 4.42 -8.22 -5.50
C TRP A 41 4.27 -8.63 -4.04
N THR A 42 5.29 -8.32 -3.25
CA THR A 42 5.36 -8.76 -1.84
C THR A 42 4.38 -7.97 -0.99
N TYR A 43 3.62 -8.70 -0.18
CA TYR A 43 2.80 -8.14 0.88
C TYR A 43 3.57 -8.27 2.19
N ILE A 44 3.60 -7.18 2.97
CA ILE A 44 4.19 -7.16 4.30
C ILE A 44 3.03 -7.16 5.30
N ASP A 45 3.00 -8.18 6.16
CA ASP A 45 2.04 -8.28 7.24
C ASP A 45 2.42 -7.30 8.36
N ASP A 46 1.54 -6.32 8.57
CA ASP A 46 1.65 -5.32 9.63
C ASP A 46 0.41 -5.33 10.55
N LEU A 47 -0.16 -6.51 10.82
CA LEU A 47 -1.35 -6.64 11.70
C LEU A 47 -1.13 -6.08 13.11
N ASN A 48 0.13 -6.02 13.57
CA ASN A 48 0.50 -5.40 14.85
C ASN A 48 0.69 -3.88 14.77
N ALA A 49 0.49 -3.28 13.60
CA ALA A 49 0.63 -1.85 13.31
C ALA A 49 2.02 -1.26 13.64
N LYS A 50 3.07 -2.08 13.68
CA LYS A 50 4.41 -1.62 14.03
C LYS A 50 5.00 -0.76 12.91
N THR A 51 4.98 -1.26 11.68
CA THR A 51 5.58 -0.60 10.51
C THR A 51 4.83 0.66 10.16
N SER A 52 3.49 0.58 10.11
CA SER A 52 2.63 1.74 9.87
C SER A 52 2.77 2.81 10.97
N GLY A 53 3.01 2.41 12.21
CA GLY A 53 3.34 3.31 13.32
C GLY A 53 4.73 3.94 13.18
N ASP A 54 5.78 3.13 12.93
CA ASP A 54 7.16 3.59 12.76
C ASP A 54 7.31 4.59 11.60
N TRP A 55 6.51 4.42 10.53
CA TRP A 55 6.47 5.30 9.37
C TRP A 55 5.45 6.44 9.46
N GLU A 56 4.71 6.52 10.57
CA GLU A 56 3.66 7.53 10.82
C GLU A 56 2.67 7.64 9.64
N LEU A 57 2.24 6.49 9.11
CA LEU A 57 1.38 6.48 7.92
C LEU A 57 0.04 7.18 8.22
N PRO A 58 -0.39 8.14 7.37
CA PRO A 58 -1.55 8.99 7.62
C PRO A 58 -2.89 8.25 7.48
N GLY A 59 -2.87 7.06 6.87
CA GLY A 59 -4.05 6.31 6.46
C GLY A 59 -3.82 5.53 5.18
N THR A 60 -4.89 4.94 4.65
CA THR A 60 -4.88 4.16 3.40
C THR A 60 -5.89 4.74 2.40
N PRO A 61 -5.59 4.74 1.09
CA PRO A 61 -4.34 4.32 0.48
C PRO A 61 -3.20 5.34 0.72
N PHE A 62 -1.98 4.83 0.89
CA PHE A 62 -0.75 5.64 0.96
C PHE A 62 0.33 4.96 0.14
N ALA A 63 1.17 5.76 -0.53
CA ALA A 63 2.32 5.26 -1.24
C ALA A 63 3.46 6.28 -1.23
N ALA A 64 4.68 5.77 -1.21
CA ALA A 64 5.91 6.55 -1.25
C ALA A 64 6.96 5.83 -2.11
N LEU A 65 7.92 6.58 -2.64
CA LEU A 65 9.07 6.02 -3.35
C LEU A 65 10.32 6.16 -2.48
N LEU A 66 11.07 5.07 -2.36
CA LEU A 66 12.31 5.01 -1.62
C LEU A 66 13.50 4.93 -2.57
N GLN A 67 14.56 5.64 -2.24
CA GLN A 67 15.87 5.44 -2.85
C GLN A 67 16.49 4.13 -2.33
N PRO A 68 17.50 3.57 -3.03
CA PRO A 68 18.19 2.35 -2.58
C PRO A 68 18.82 2.43 -1.19
N ASP A 69 19.12 3.64 -0.70
CA ASP A 69 19.68 3.91 0.63
C ASP A 69 18.61 4.09 1.73
N GLY A 70 17.32 3.98 1.38
CA GLY A 70 16.20 4.10 2.31
C GLY A 70 15.67 5.53 2.50
N ILE A 71 16.21 6.53 1.81
CA ILE A 71 15.69 7.90 1.84
C ILE A 71 14.37 7.98 1.05
N VAL A 72 13.36 8.68 1.59
CA VAL A 72 12.10 8.95 0.88
C VAL A 72 12.33 9.94 -0.27
N ALA A 73 12.25 9.43 -1.49
CA ALA A 73 12.42 10.20 -2.74
C ALA A 73 11.16 10.96 -3.14
N TRP A 74 9.99 10.44 -2.75
CA TRP A 74 8.69 11.01 -3.08
C TRP A 74 7.65 10.56 -2.05
N ASN A 75 6.88 11.51 -1.53
CA ASN A 75 5.73 11.28 -0.66
C ASN A 75 4.68 12.37 -0.92
N PRO A 76 3.43 12.03 -1.29
CA PRO A 76 2.42 13.00 -1.68
C PRO A 76 1.96 13.94 -0.54
N GLN A 77 2.40 13.68 0.69
CA GLN A 77 2.13 14.53 1.86
C GLN A 77 3.33 15.39 2.28
N GLN A 78 4.44 15.32 1.56
CA GLN A 78 5.67 16.05 1.87
C GLN A 78 6.05 16.96 0.70
N SER A 79 5.66 18.24 0.77
CA SER A 79 5.93 19.22 -0.29
C SER A 79 7.42 19.35 -0.67
N GLY A 80 8.34 19.01 0.25
CA GLY A 80 9.78 19.05 -0.02
C GLY A 80 10.28 18.00 -1.02
N ASN A 81 9.56 16.88 -1.20
CA ASN A 81 9.89 15.82 -2.16
C ASN A 81 8.73 15.48 -3.09
N HIS A 82 7.69 16.31 -3.11
CA HIS A 82 6.52 16.20 -3.98
C HIS A 82 6.32 17.49 -4.78
N PRO A 83 6.80 17.52 -6.04
CA PRO A 83 6.45 18.57 -6.99
C PRO A 83 4.92 18.71 -7.11
N GLU A 84 4.43 19.95 -7.20
CA GLU A 84 3.00 20.24 -7.24
C GLU A 84 2.30 19.51 -8.40
N GLY A 85 1.27 18.73 -8.07
CA GLY A 85 0.47 17.97 -9.04
C GLY A 85 1.17 16.74 -9.63
N GLU A 86 2.34 16.34 -9.12
CA GLU A 86 3.01 15.14 -9.59
C GLU A 86 2.34 13.87 -9.02
N GLU A 87 1.99 12.94 -9.89
CA GLU A 87 1.53 11.60 -9.51
C GLU A 87 2.69 10.61 -9.45
N MET A 88 2.48 9.45 -8.81
CA MET A 88 3.52 8.42 -8.64
C MET A 88 4.22 8.03 -9.96
N GLU A 89 3.48 7.89 -11.05
CA GLU A 89 4.06 7.55 -12.36
C GLU A 89 5.04 8.63 -12.85
N GLY A 90 4.68 9.90 -12.68
CA GLY A 90 5.56 11.03 -12.99
C GLY A 90 6.82 11.01 -12.12
N ALA A 91 6.66 10.73 -10.83
CA ALA A 91 7.78 10.59 -9.90
C ALA A 91 8.71 9.43 -10.29
N LEU A 92 8.16 8.27 -10.66
CA LEU A 92 8.92 7.11 -11.14
C LEU A 92 9.72 7.44 -12.41
N LEU A 93 9.10 8.09 -13.39
CA LEU A 93 9.78 8.49 -14.63
C LEU A 93 10.91 9.49 -14.35
N ARG A 94 10.69 10.46 -13.46
CA ARG A 94 11.71 11.45 -13.08
C ARG A 94 12.88 10.83 -12.30
N LEU A 95 12.60 9.91 -11.39
CA LEU A 95 13.60 9.31 -10.51
C LEU A 95 14.38 8.16 -11.18
N VAL A 96 13.76 7.44 -12.11
CA VAL A 96 14.30 6.19 -12.68
C VAL A 96 14.43 6.23 -14.20
N GLY A 97 13.64 7.03 -14.90
CA GLY A 97 13.57 7.08 -16.36
C GLY A 97 14.72 7.83 -17.05
N GLY A 98 15.73 8.28 -16.31
CA GLY A 98 16.92 8.94 -16.85
C GLY A 98 17.99 7.94 -17.28
N SER A 99 17.95 7.53 -18.55
CA SER A 99 19.07 6.92 -19.28
C SER A 99 19.23 7.56 -20.64
#